data_AF-B1X4N1-F1
#
_entry.id   AF-B1X4N1-F1
#
_cell.length_a   1.000
_cell.length_b   1.000
_cell.length_c   1.000
_cell.angle_alpha   90.00
_cell.angle_beta   90.00
_cell.angle_gamma   90.00
#
_symmetry.space_group_name_H-M   'P 1'
#
loop_
_entity.id
_entity.type
_entity.pdbx_description
1 polymer ?
#
loop_
_entity_poly.entity_id
_entity_poly.type
_entity_poly.pdbx_seq_one_letter_code
_entity_poly.pdbx_strand_id
1 'polypeptide(L)' 'MSREEKRQNTRRIREQLIKELENLYLSAFDIIGKENLGEGAIARLTQLILRSREAAITPLKEEIEAPLITRAPETGG' A
#
# COMPACT_ATOMS: atom_id res chain seq x y z
N MET A 1 18.35 -18.92 -2.21
CA MET A 1 17.46 -18.23 -1.25
C MET A 1 16.60 -19.27 -0.52
N SER A 2 16.88 -19.45 0.77
CA SER A 2 16.08 -20.23 1.72
C SER A 2 14.64 -19.71 1.76
N ARG A 3 13.68 -20.55 2.17
CA ARG A 3 12.29 -20.14 2.38
C ARG A 3 12.21 -18.95 3.33
N GLU A 4 13.04 -18.93 4.37
CA GLU A 4 13.10 -17.82 5.32
C GLU A 4 13.59 -16.52 4.67
N GLU A 5 14.65 -16.59 3.87
CA GLU A 5 15.17 -15.41 3.17
C GLU A 5 14.15 -14.85 2.18
N LYS A 6 13.40 -15.72 1.46
CA LYS A 6 12.31 -15.29 0.59
C LYS A 6 11.21 -14.58 1.38
N ARG A 7 10.84 -15.10 2.57
CA ARG A 7 9.84 -14.49 3.45
C ARG A 7 10.25 -13.09 3.91
N GLN A 8 11.47 -12.96 4.43
CA GLN A 8 12.01 -11.68 4.89
C GLN A 8 12.10 -10.67 3.74
N ASN A 9 12.52 -11.11 2.55
CA ASN A 9 12.61 -10.24 1.39
C ASN A 9 11.23 -9.75 0.91
N THR A 10 10.21 -10.63 0.87
CA THR A 10 8.84 -10.23 0.52
C THR A 10 8.28 -9.21 1.51
N ARG A 11 8.48 -9.42 2.82
CA ARG A 11 8.09 -8.45 3.85
C ARG A 11 8.77 -7.09 3.64
N ARG A 12 10.08 -7.09 3.46
CA ARG A 12 10.87 -5.87 3.23
C ARG A 12 10.40 -5.10 2.01
N ILE A 13 10.18 -5.77 0.88
CA ILE A 13 9.67 -5.13 -0.34
C ILE A 13 8.29 -4.55 -0.10
N ARG A 14 7.42 -5.24 0.62
CA ARG A 14 6.07 -4.74 0.93
C ARG A 14 6.08 -3.49 1.80
N GLU A 15 6.89 -3.49 2.87
CA GLU A 15 7.08 -2.31 3.73
C GLU A 15 7.64 -1.12 2.92
N GLN A 16 8.56 -1.38 2.00
CA GLN A 16 9.05 -0.37 1.07
C GLN A 16 7.94 0.16 0.15
N LEU A 17 7.12 -0.71 -0.44
CA LEU A 17 6.01 -0.32 -1.31
C LEU A 17 4.97 0.53 -0.58
N ILE A 18 4.65 0.20 0.67
CA ILE A 18 3.74 1.00 1.51
C ILE A 18 4.30 2.42 1.65
N LYS A 19 5.59 2.55 1.98
CA LYS A 19 6.24 3.86 2.15
C LYS A 19 6.25 4.68 0.85
N GLU A 20 6.57 4.05 -0.28
CA GLU A 20 6.56 4.73 -1.58
C GLU A 20 5.14 5.22 -1.95
N LEU A 21 4.11 4.40 -1.71
CA LEU A 21 2.72 4.79 -1.93
C LEU A 21 2.32 5.94 -1.01
N GLU A 22 2.69 5.92 0.28
CA GLU A 22 2.41 7.01 1.21
C GLU A 22 3.02 8.34 0.75
N ASN A 23 4.27 8.33 0.26
CA ASN A 23 4.93 9.50 -0.31
C ASN A 23 4.25 10.01 -1.58
N LEU A 24 3.81 9.10 -2.45
CA LEU A 24 3.06 9.45 -3.66
C LEU A 24 1.75 10.15 -3.31
N TYR A 25 1.00 9.62 -2.34
CA TYR A 25 -0.26 10.22 -1.92
C TYR A 25 -0.07 11.56 -1.22
N LEU A 26 0.99 11.72 -0.42
CA LEU A 26 1.36 13.01 0.15
C LEU A 26 1.60 14.06 -0.96
N SER A 27 2.38 13.69 -1.97
CA SER A 27 2.67 14.57 -3.11
C SER A 27 1.40 14.92 -3.91
N ALA A 28 0.46 13.99 -4.04
CA ALA A 28 -0.83 14.24 -4.69
C ALA A 28 -1.68 15.26 -3.90
N PHE A 29 -1.68 15.20 -2.57
CA PHE A 29 -2.34 16.21 -1.74
C PHE A 29 -1.67 17.58 -1.86
N ASP A 30 -0.33 17.63 -1.92
CA ASP A 30 0.40 18.88 -2.13
C ASP A 30 0.05 19.55 -3.47
N ILE A 31 -0.18 18.77 -4.53
CA ILE A 31 -0.66 19.30 -5.81
C ILE A 31 -2.03 19.94 -5.63
N ILE A 32 -2.99 19.23 -5.03
CA ILE A 32 -4.35 19.75 -4.79
C ILE A 32 -4.31 21.05 -3.97
N GLY A 33 -3.45 21.12 -2.95
CA GLY A 33 -3.33 22.29 -2.07
C GLY A 33 -2.69 23.52 -2.72
N LYS A 34 -1.98 23.36 -3.84
CA LYS A 34 -1.37 24.47 -4.59
C LYS A 34 -2.29 25.06 -5.65
N GLU A 35 -3.32 24.34 -6.05
CA GLU A 35 -4.26 24.80 -7.05
C GLU A 35 -5.27 25.78 -6.45
N ASN A 36 -5.56 26.88 -7.18
CA ASN A 36 -6.59 27.84 -6.78
C ASN A 36 -7.98 27.34 -7.21
N LEU A 37 -8.43 26.25 -6.60
CA LEU A 37 -9.73 25.64 -6.83
C LEU A 37 -10.75 26.11 -5.78
N GLY A 38 -12.03 26.12 -6.14
CA GLY A 38 -13.10 26.31 -5.16
C GLY A 38 -13.19 25.14 -4.17
N GLU A 39 -13.63 25.41 -2.94
CA GLU A 39 -13.66 24.46 -1.82
C GLU A 39 -14.32 23.11 -2.19
N GLY A 40 -15.42 23.13 -2.94
CA GLY A 40 -16.12 21.92 -3.36
C GLY A 40 -15.33 21.03 -4.32
N ALA A 41 -14.52 21.62 -5.20
CA ALA A 41 -13.65 20.87 -6.10
C ALA A 41 -12.47 20.26 -5.35
N ILE A 42 -11.85 21.02 -4.43
CA ILE A 42 -10.81 20.53 -3.52
C ILE A 42 -11.33 19.32 -2.71
N ALA A 43 -12.48 19.46 -2.07
CA ALA A 43 -13.06 18.39 -1.26
C ALA A 43 -13.28 17.11 -2.07
N ARG A 44 -13.81 17.22 -3.29
CA ARG A 44 -14.05 16.06 -4.17
C ARG A 44 -12.74 15.38 -4.56
N LEU A 45 -11.72 16.14 -4.98
CA LEU A 45 -10.42 15.57 -5.36
C LEU A 45 -9.73 14.91 -4.17
N THR A 46 -9.73 15.56 -3.00
CA THR A 46 -9.18 15.01 -1.76
C THR A 46 -9.85 13.68 -1.41
N GLN A 47 -11.17 13.58 -1.50
CA GLN A 47 -11.90 12.33 -1.22
C GLN A 47 -11.56 11.21 -2.21
N LEU A 48 -11.37 11.52 -3.50
CA LEU A 48 -10.94 10.53 -4.49
C LEU A 48 -9.55 9.99 -4.18
N ILE A 49 -8.61 10.87 -3.80
CA ILE A 49 -7.25 10.46 -3.41
C ILE A 49 -7.26 9.63 -2.13
N LEU A 50 -8.06 10.01 -1.12
CA LEU A 50 -8.19 9.24 0.12
C LEU A 50 -8.68 7.81 -0.12
N ARG A 51 -9.73 7.64 -0.94
CA ARG A 51 -10.26 6.31 -1.28
C ARG A 51 -9.26 5.47 -2.07
N SER A 52 -8.55 6.09 -3.02
CA SER A 52 -7.48 5.41 -3.75
C SER A 52 -6.38 4.94 -2.81
N ARG A 53 -5.93 5.80 -1.89
CA ARG A 53 -4.92 5.48 -0.88
C ARG A 53 -5.31 4.30 -0.02
N GLU A 54 -6.53 4.32 0.50
CA GLU A 54 -7.04 3.25 1.35
C GLU A 54 -7.05 1.91 0.58
N ALA A 55 -7.59 1.90 -0.63
CA ALA A 55 -7.65 0.69 -1.46
C ALA A 55 -6.26 0.14 -1.85
N ALA A 56 -5.24 1.00 -1.98
CA ALA A 56 -3.89 0.58 -2.32
C ALA A 56 -3.06 0.12 -1.10
N ILE A 57 -3.20 0.79 0.04
CA ILE A 57 -2.35 0.56 1.22
C ILE A 57 -2.92 -0.53 2.12
N THR A 58 -4.23 -0.57 2.34
CA THR A 58 -4.85 -1.51 3.29
C THR A 58 -4.51 -2.98 2.98
N PRO A 59 -4.62 -3.47 1.73
CA PRO A 59 -4.28 -4.87 1.42
C PRO A 59 -2.80 -5.21 1.71
N LEU A 60 -1.90 -4.24 1.52
CA LEU A 60 -0.48 -4.43 1.81
C LEU A 60 -0.21 -4.51 3.32
N LYS A 61 -1.01 -3.81 4.14
CA LYS A 61 -0.93 -3.88 5.61
C LYS A 61 -1.54 -5.17 6.14
N GLU A 62 -2.71 -5.56 5.65
CA GLU A 62 -3.39 -6.79 6.07
C GLU A 62 -2.56 -8.04 5.76
N GLU A 63 -1.86 -8.08 4.62
CA GLU A 63 -0.93 -9.16 4.29
C GLU A 63 0.27 -9.24 5.26
N ILE A 64 0.61 -8.16 5.99
CA ILE A 64 1.63 -8.19 7.07
C ILE A 64 1.08 -8.90 8.29
N GLU A 65 -0.20 -8.71 8.58
CA GLU A 65 -0.90 -9.25 9.75
C GLU A 65 -1.38 -10.69 9.53
N ALA A 66 -1.65 -11.08 8.28
CA ALA A 66 -1.94 -12.45 7.93
C ALA A 66 -0.75 -13.35 8.30
N PRO A 67 -0.96 -14.45 9.05
CA PRO A 67 0.10 -15.44 9.23
C PRO A 67 0.54 -15.90 7.85
N LEU A 68 1.84 -15.77 7.56
CA LEU A 68 2.44 -16.19 6.30
C LEU A 68 2.35 -17.72 6.21
N ILE A 69 1.17 -18.25 5.88
CA ILE A 69 0.89 -19.67 5.68
C ILE A 69 1.56 -20.05 4.36
N THR A 70 2.88 -20.26 4.40
CA THR A 70 3.56 -21.05 3.40
C THR A 70 3.17 -22.51 3.65
N ARG A 71 1.98 -22.92 3.20
CA ARG A 71 1.71 -24.35 3.02
C ARG A 71 2.73 -24.84 2.00
N ALA A 72 3.65 -25.70 2.46
CA ALA A 72 4.43 -26.50 1.53
C ALA A 72 3.43 -27.29 0.67
N PRO A 73 3.68 -27.50 -0.64
CA PRO A 73 2.85 -28.43 -1.39
C PRO A 73 2.93 -29.77 -0.66
N GLU A 74 1.77 -30.31 -0.33
CA GLU A 74 1.62 -31.65 0.23
C GLU A 74 2.20 -32.62 -0.82
N THR A 75 3.47 -32.98 -0.72
CA THR A 75 4.01 -34.12 -1.45
C THR A 75 3.48 -35.38 -0.76
N GLY A 76 2.28 -35.78 -1.16
CA GLY A 76 1.65 -37.05 -0.79
C GLY A 76 1.19 -37.75 -2.07
N GLY A 77 1.97 -38.74 -2.50
CA GLY A 77 1.76 -39.58 -3.67
C GLY A 77 2.99 -40.44 -3.91
#